data_AF-A0A5C8T081-F1
#
_entry.id   AF-A0A5C8T081-F1
#
_cell.length_a   1.000
_cell.length_b   1.000
_cell.length_c   1.000
_cell.angle_alpha   90.00
_cell.angle_beta   90.00
_cell.angle_gamma   90.00
#
_symmetry.space_group_name_H-M   'P 1'
#
loop_
_entity.id
_entity.type
_entity.pdbx_description
1 polymer ?
#
loop_
_entity_poly.entity_id
_entity_poly.type
_entity_poly.pdbx_seq_one_letter_code
_entity_poly.pdbx_strand_id
1 'polypeptide(L)' 'MDAVRWGIVGYGWVARDYMAPGIRAAGHRLVAVCDPGAASRA' A
#
# COMPACT_ATOMS: atom_id res chain seq x y z
N MET A 1 -5.95 -15.79 -11.97
CA MET A 1 -5.79 -14.37 -12.34
C MET A 1 -4.49 -13.89 -11.72
N ASP A 2 -3.64 -13.19 -12.46
CA ASP A 2 -2.34 -12.75 -11.95
C ASP A 2 -2.49 -11.67 -10.87
N ALA A 3 -1.57 -11.67 -9.91
CA ALA A 3 -1.59 -10.72 -8.81
C ALA A 3 -1.30 -9.30 -9.30
N VAL A 4 -2.20 -8.36 -8.99
CA VAL A 4 -2.02 -6.94 -9.31
C VAL A 4 -0.90 -6.35 -8.46
N ARG A 5 -0.06 -5.51 -9.10
CA ARG A 5 0.98 -4.71 -8.44
C ARG A 5 0.44 -3.30 -8.22
N TRP A 6 0.26 -2.92 -6.96
CA TRP A 6 -0.37 -1.66 -6.55
C TRP A 6 0.68 -0.60 -6.21
N GLY A 7 0.38 0.65 -6.55
CA GLY A 7 1.03 1.84 -6.00
C GLY A 7 0.02 2.68 -5.23
N ILE A 8 0.43 3.32 -4.13
CA ILE A 8 -0.43 4.24 -3.36
C ILE A 8 0.22 5.63 -3.30
N VAL A 9 -0.55 6.68 -3.59
CA VAL A 9 -0.17 8.08 -3.36
C VAL A 9 -0.97 8.60 -2.16
N GLY A 10 -0.27 9.10 -1.14
CA GLY A 10 -0.85 9.42 0.17
C GLY A 10 -0.92 8.18 1.07
N TYR A 11 0.21 7.85 1.72
CA TYR A 11 0.35 6.68 2.58
C TYR A 11 0.11 7.02 4.07
N GLY A 12 -1.02 7.69 4.32
CA GLY A 12 -1.49 7.99 5.67
C GLY A 12 -2.08 6.76 6.38
N TRP A 13 -2.67 6.98 7.56
CA TRP A 13 -3.21 5.90 8.41
C TRP A 13 -4.21 5.00 7.68
N VAL A 14 -5.09 5.53 6.82
CA VAL A 14 -6.04 4.72 6.04
C VAL A 14 -5.31 3.74 5.12
N ALA A 15 -4.31 4.25 4.39
CA ALA A 15 -3.57 3.46 3.43
C ALA A 15 -2.73 2.39 4.13
N ARG A 16 -2.07 2.76 5.23
CA ARG A 16 -1.19 1.88 6.01
C ARG A 16 -1.95 0.81 6.79
N ASP A 17 -3.03 1.22 7.46
CA ASP A 17 -3.69 0.39 8.47
C ASP A 17 -4.85 -0.43 7.88
N TYR A 18 -5.34 -0.07 6.68
CA TYR A 18 -6.47 -0.75 6.04
C TYR A 18 -6.18 -1.19 4.61
N MET A 19 -5.74 -0.28 3.72
CA MET A 19 -5.54 -0.62 2.30
C MET A 19 -4.39 -1.61 2.09
N ALA A 20 -3.22 -1.38 2.69
CA ALA A 20 -2.06 -2.25 2.52
C ALA A 20 -2.35 -3.69 3.04
N PRO A 21 -2.95 -3.88 4.23
CA PRO A 21 -3.43 -5.19 4.65
C PRO A 21 -4.47 -5.80 3.70
N GLY A 22 -5.45 -5.01 3.25
CA GLY A 22 -6.50 -5.47 2.32
C GLY A 22 -5.95 -5.96 0.97
N ILE A 23 -5.00 -5.21 0.38
CA ILE A 23 -4.29 -5.59 -0.85
C ILE A 23 -3.60 -6.94 -0.66
N ARG A 24 -2.92 -7.15 0.48
CA ARG A 24 -2.23 -8.43 0.77
C ARG A 24 -3.23 -9.56 0.99
N ALA A 25 -4.31 -9.33 1.74
CA ALA A 25 -5.36 -10.31 1.99
C ALA A 25 -6.08 -10.73 0.69
N ALA A 26 -6.20 -9.83 -0.28
CA ALA A 26 -6.73 -10.12 -1.61
C ALA A 26 -5.75 -10.89 -2.53
N GLY A 27 -4.56 -11.26 -2.05
CA GLY A 27 -3.55 -11.96 -2.84
C GLY A 27 -2.82 -11.05 -3.84
N HIS A 28 -2.79 -9.74 -3.59
CA HIS A 28 -2.10 -8.76 -4.40
C HIS A 28 -0.87 -8.20 -3.69
N ARG A 29 -0.07 -7.38 -4.39
CA ARG A 29 1.18 -6.85 -3.86
C ARG A 29 1.22 -5.33 -3.95
N LEU A 30 1.47 -4.66 -2.82
CA LEU A 30 1.89 -3.25 -2.79
C LEU A 30 3.38 -3.17 -3.16
N VAL A 31 3.72 -2.42 -4.20
CA VAL A 31 5.10 -2.33 -4.73
C VAL A 31 5.70 -0.92 -4.67
N ALA A 32 4.88 0.11 -4.49
CA ALA A 32 5.35 1.49 -4.37
C ALA A 32 4.40 2.31 -3.50
N VAL A 33 4.96 3.28 -2.77
CA VAL A 33 4.21 4.33 -2.08
C VAL A 33 4.84 5.69 -2.38
N CYS A 34 4.03 6.73 -2.51
CA CYS A 34 4.46 8.11 -2.64
C CYS A 34 3.77 8.92 -1.54
N ASP A 35 4.56 9.40 -0.58
CA ASP A 35 4.05 10.13 0.58
C ASP A 35 5.15 11.02 1.18
N PRO A 36 4.82 12.25 1.63
CA PRO A 36 5.81 13.14 2.23
C PRO A 36 6.20 12.72 3.66
N GLY A 37 5.41 11.87 4.32
CA GLY A 37 5.61 11.43 5.69
C GLY A 37 6.80 10.48 5.83
N ALA A 38 7.65 10.74 6.83
CA ALA A 38 8.81 9.90 7.11
C ALA A 38 8.46 8.44 7.40
N ALA A 39 7.30 8.21 8.03
CA ALA A 39 6.77 6.89 8.35
C ALA A 39 6.45 6.03 7.12
N SER A 40 6.36 6.65 5.94
CA SER A 40 6.01 5.98 4.68
C SER A 40 7.20 5.37 3.95
N ARG A 41 8.42 5.55 4.49
CA ARG A 41 9.69 5.03 3.93
C ARG A 41 10.15 3.73 4.60
N ALA A 42 9.39 3.21 5.55
CA ALA A 42 9.72 2.02 6.35
C ALA A 42 9.56 0.71 5.56
#